data_AF-A0A941HXF9-F1
#
_entry.id   AF-A0A941HXF9-F1
#
_cell.length_a   1.000
_cell.length_b   1.000
_cell.length_c   1.000
_cell.angle_alpha   90.00
_cell.angle_beta   90.00
_cell.angle_gamma   90.00
#
_symmetry.space_group_name_H-M   'P 1'
#
loop_
_entity.id
_entity.type
_entity.pdbx_description
1 polymer ?
#
loop_
_entity_poly.entity_id
_entity_poly.type
_entity_poly.pdbx_seq_one_letter_code
_entity_poly.pdbx_strand_id
1 'polypeptide(L)'
;MRGQTITGLAAIALAVGFNIPYAALASLYEYPAILRRPAADALDLFAAGGPPLVLAWIGFMLAALAMVPLATALAITPQRLTARPALAVGAAVSGALAGLAQAIGLSRWVFAVPALAEAHLTGSPEARLSAEHAFDLLNAWGGVAIGEHLGQLLTAAFVLQVALLQRAERRTIAGLLGLTTTALLLAGAAEGPAVALGVSGEAFALTTIAGFLALTLWLIATGVGLIRVPRA
;
A
#
# COMPACT_ATOMS: atom_id res chain seq x y z
N MET A 1 7.37 -25.16 12.29
CA MET A 1 6.65 -24.57 13.45
C MET A 1 7.15 -23.17 13.80
N ARG A 2 8.42 -22.95 14.19
CA ARG A 2 8.95 -21.58 14.46
C ARG A 2 8.71 -20.58 13.30
N GLY A 3 8.89 -21.04 12.06
CA GLY A 3 8.64 -20.21 10.87
C GLY A 3 7.21 -19.67 10.76
N GLN A 4 6.19 -20.48 11.06
CA GLN A 4 4.78 -20.04 10.96
C GLN A 4 4.44 -18.99 12.02
N THR A 5 4.97 -19.14 13.24
CA THR A 5 4.82 -18.12 14.29
C THR A 5 5.49 -16.81 13.89
N ILE A 6 6.71 -16.86 13.33
CA ILE A 6 7.42 -15.66 12.86
C ILE A 6 6.63 -14.98 11.74
N THR A 7 6.19 -15.72 10.72
CA THR A 7 5.36 -15.17 9.64
C THR A 7 4.05 -14.58 10.17
N GLY A 8 3.42 -15.24 11.16
CA GLY A 8 2.20 -14.74 11.76
C GLY A 8 2.40 -13.43 12.55
N LEU A 9 3.47 -13.34 13.33
CA LEU A 9 3.87 -12.11 14.01
C LEU A 9 4.23 -11.01 13.02
N ALA A 10 4.96 -11.33 11.95
CA ALA A 10 5.32 -10.39 10.90
C ALA A 10 4.09 -9.83 10.17
N ALA A 11 3.06 -10.65 9.93
CA ALA A 11 1.81 -10.20 9.34
C ALA A 11 1.06 -9.20 10.24
N ILE A 12 0.99 -9.48 11.55
CA ILE A 12 0.38 -8.57 12.53
C ILE A 12 1.21 -7.28 12.65
N ALA A 13 2.54 -7.41 12.72
CA ALA A 13 3.45 -6.28 12.80
C ALA A 13 3.33 -5.37 11.57
N LEU A 14 3.20 -5.94 10.35
CA LEU A 14 2.95 -5.14 9.15
C LEU A 14 1.59 -4.45 9.20
N ALA A 15 0.53 -5.16 9.63
CA ALA A 15 -0.81 -4.60 9.75
C ALA A 15 -0.83 -3.35 10.65
N VAL A 16 -0.10 -3.37 11.76
CA VAL A 16 0.07 -2.19 12.63
C VAL A 16 1.02 -1.19 11.98
N GLY A 17 2.13 -1.68 11.42
CA GLY A 17 3.26 -0.89 10.94
C GLY A 17 2.94 0.06 9.79
N PHE A 18 2.02 -0.26 8.87
CA PHE A 18 1.61 0.69 7.83
C PHE A 18 0.53 1.68 8.30
N ASN A 19 -0.26 1.34 9.32
CA ASN A 19 -1.28 2.26 9.86
C ASN A 19 -0.69 3.38 10.72
N ILE A 20 0.45 3.14 11.38
CA ILE A 20 1.18 4.17 12.15
C ILE A 20 1.59 5.37 11.26
N PRO A 21 2.36 5.19 10.17
CA PRO A 21 2.72 6.29 9.29
C PRO A 21 1.50 6.88 8.58
N TYR A 22 0.49 6.07 8.23
CA TYR A 22 -0.77 6.60 7.69
C TYR A 22 -1.43 7.60 8.65
N ALA A 23 -1.56 7.24 9.93
CA ALA A 23 -2.14 8.12 10.95
C ALA A 23 -1.28 9.38 11.20
N ALA A 24 0.05 9.24 11.19
CA ALA A 24 0.96 10.37 11.28
C ALA A 24 0.83 11.32 10.06
N LEU A 25 0.68 10.78 8.85
CA LEU A 25 0.49 11.59 7.65
C LEU A 25 -0.88 12.29 7.64
N ALA A 26 -1.92 11.64 8.16
CA ALA A 26 -3.22 12.25 8.32
C ALA A 26 -3.18 13.48 9.24
N SER A 27 -2.39 13.43 10.33
CA SER A 27 -2.26 14.53 11.27
C SER A 27 -1.26 15.60 10.85
N LEU A 28 -0.14 15.22 10.21
CA LEU A 28 0.94 16.12 9.83
C LEU A 28 0.72 16.80 8.47
N TYR A 29 -0.03 16.16 7.58
CA TYR A 29 -0.05 16.51 6.15
C TYR A 29 -1.42 16.35 5.48
N GLU A 30 -2.50 16.22 6.27
CA GLU A 30 -3.87 16.07 5.76
C GLU A 30 -4.02 14.89 4.78
N TYR A 31 -3.20 13.85 4.91
CA TYR A 31 -3.27 12.67 4.05
C TYR A 31 -4.54 11.84 4.33
N PRO A 32 -5.25 11.32 3.31
CA PRO A 32 -4.95 11.38 1.87
C PRO A 32 -5.62 12.55 1.13
N ALA A 33 -6.31 13.47 1.82
CA ALA A 33 -7.04 14.57 1.18
C ALA A 33 -6.10 15.51 0.40
N ILE A 34 -4.89 15.74 0.92
CA ILE A 34 -3.86 16.56 0.28
C ILE A 34 -3.49 16.11 -1.14
N LEU A 35 -3.66 14.82 -1.46
CA LEU A 35 -3.33 14.26 -2.79
C LEU A 35 -4.21 14.83 -3.91
N ARG A 36 -5.36 15.41 -3.57
CA ARG A 36 -6.35 15.97 -4.50
C ARG A 36 -6.38 17.50 -4.50
N ARG A 37 -5.50 18.13 -3.74
CA ARG A 37 -5.34 19.58 -3.70
C ARG A 37 -4.37 20.04 -4.79
N PRO A 38 -4.38 21.34 -5.18
CA PRO A 38 -3.39 21.88 -6.09
C PRO A 38 -1.95 21.65 -5.62
N ALA A 39 -1.01 21.54 -6.55
CA ALA A 39 0.41 21.32 -6.25
C ALA A 39 0.97 22.34 -5.24
N ALA A 40 0.60 23.62 -5.38
CA ALA A 40 1.03 24.67 -4.47
C ALA A 40 0.67 24.37 -3.01
N ASP A 41 -0.58 24.01 -2.74
CA ASP A 41 -1.05 23.64 -1.39
C ASP A 41 -0.26 22.46 -0.81
N ALA A 42 -0.01 21.44 -1.64
CA ALA A 42 0.73 20.25 -1.24
C ALA A 42 2.19 20.59 -0.92
N LEU A 43 2.84 21.42 -1.73
CA LEU A 43 4.23 21.82 -1.55
C LEU A 43 4.41 22.77 -0.35
N ASP A 44 3.49 23.72 -0.15
CA ASP A 44 3.48 24.62 1.01
C ASP A 44 3.36 23.83 2.33
N LEU A 45 2.39 22.91 2.42
CA LEU A 45 2.23 22.05 3.59
C LEU A 45 3.43 21.13 3.80
N PHE A 46 4.06 20.66 2.71
CA PHE A 46 5.19 19.74 2.82
C PHE A 46 6.40 20.47 3.40
N ALA A 47 6.66 21.68 2.91
CA ALA A 47 7.75 22.50 3.43
C ALA A 47 7.55 22.88 4.90
N ALA A 48 6.30 23.10 5.34
CA ALA A 48 5.97 23.35 6.73
C ALA A 48 6.12 22.10 7.64
N GLY A 49 5.97 20.88 7.09
CA GLY A 49 5.95 19.64 7.86
C GLY A 49 7.29 19.17 8.43
N GLY A 50 8.41 19.63 7.87
CA GLY A 50 9.76 19.37 8.38
C GLY A 50 10.16 17.89 8.47
N PRO A 51 11.19 17.55 9.27
CA PRO A 51 11.69 16.18 9.40
C PRO A 51 10.66 15.12 9.84
N PRO A 52 9.71 15.41 10.75
CA PRO A 52 8.68 14.43 11.14
C PRO A 52 7.84 13.93 9.96
N LEU A 53 7.49 14.82 9.02
CA LEU A 53 6.73 14.45 7.82
C LEU A 53 7.53 13.50 6.92
N VAL A 54 8.81 13.79 6.68
CA VAL A 54 9.69 12.93 5.89
C VAL A 54 9.88 11.56 6.56
N LEU A 55 10.03 11.51 7.88
CA LEU A 55 10.11 10.25 8.63
C LEU A 55 8.83 9.42 8.53
N ALA A 56 7.66 10.05 8.52
CA ALA A 56 6.39 9.35 8.31
C ALA A 56 6.33 8.73 6.90
N TRP A 57 6.76 9.45 5.86
CA TRP A 57 6.87 8.91 4.50
C TRP A 57 7.88 7.78 4.37
N ILE A 58 9.05 7.89 5.01
CA ILE A 58 10.02 6.79 5.08
C ILE A 58 9.40 5.56 5.75
N GLY A 59 8.73 5.75 6.89
CA GLY A 59 8.03 4.67 7.58
C GLY A 59 6.99 3.98 6.68
N PHE A 60 6.23 4.76 5.91
CA PHE A 60 5.23 4.21 5.00
C PHE A 60 5.87 3.42 3.85
N MET A 61 6.93 3.97 3.24
CA MET A 61 7.70 3.31 2.19
C MET A 61 8.34 2.00 2.69
N LEU A 62 8.90 2.00 3.90
CA LEU A 62 9.48 0.80 4.50
C LEU A 62 8.42 -0.26 4.82
N ALA A 63 7.22 0.13 5.24
CA ALA A 63 6.11 -0.79 5.40
C ALA A 63 5.71 -1.44 4.06
N ALA A 64 5.67 -0.67 2.97
CA ALA A 64 5.44 -1.22 1.63
C ALA A 64 6.56 -2.21 1.23
N LEU A 65 7.83 -1.89 1.49
CA LEU A 65 8.94 -2.80 1.21
C LEU A 65 8.91 -4.07 2.08
N ALA A 66 8.48 -3.97 3.34
CA ALA A 66 8.33 -5.13 4.22
C ALA A 66 7.28 -6.14 3.71
N MET A 67 6.35 -5.70 2.85
CA MET A 67 5.42 -6.58 2.17
C MET A 67 6.12 -7.59 1.25
N VAL A 68 7.28 -7.24 0.68
CA VAL A 68 8.01 -8.09 -0.28
C VAL A 68 8.40 -9.45 0.31
N PRO A 69 9.18 -9.51 1.41
CA PRO A 69 9.48 -10.79 2.06
C PRO A 69 8.26 -11.42 2.72
N LEU A 70 7.32 -10.62 3.25
CA LEU A 70 6.13 -11.15 3.90
C LEU A 70 5.20 -11.88 2.92
N ALA A 71 4.99 -11.33 1.72
CA ALA A 71 4.16 -11.95 0.69
C ALA A 71 4.66 -13.35 0.34
N THR A 72 5.99 -13.49 0.16
CA THR A 72 6.64 -14.76 -0.09
C THR A 72 6.43 -15.72 1.08
N ALA A 73 6.68 -15.26 2.32
CA ALA A 73 6.51 -16.08 3.51
C ALA A 73 5.05 -16.52 3.75
N LEU A 74 4.08 -15.67 3.41
CA LEU A 74 2.67 -15.98 3.50
C LEU A 74 2.21 -16.94 2.41
N ALA A 75 2.79 -16.88 1.22
CA ALA A 75 2.37 -17.66 0.05
C ALA A 75 3.04 -19.04 -0.03
N ILE A 76 4.34 -19.11 0.25
CA ILE A 76 5.18 -20.28 -0.01
C ILE A 76 5.29 -21.17 1.23
N THR A 77 4.64 -22.33 1.19
CA THR A 77 4.81 -23.42 2.15
C THR A 77 4.98 -24.74 1.41
N PRO A 78 5.61 -25.77 2.00
CA PRO A 78 5.72 -27.08 1.35
C PRO A 78 4.36 -27.63 0.90
N GLN A 79 3.34 -27.51 1.76
CA GLN A 79 1.99 -27.99 1.48
C GLN A 79 1.37 -27.26 0.29
N ARG A 80 1.53 -25.93 0.21
CA ARG A 80 0.98 -25.12 -0.89
C ARG A 80 1.72 -25.33 -2.20
N LEU A 81 3.05 -25.50 -2.15
CA LEU A 81 3.85 -25.82 -3.32
C LEU A 81 3.51 -27.21 -3.89
N THR A 82 3.21 -28.19 -3.05
CA THR A 82 2.77 -29.51 -3.52
C THR A 82 1.33 -29.49 -4.04
N ALA A 83 0.40 -28.84 -3.34
CA ALA A 83 -1.01 -28.90 -3.68
C ALA A 83 -1.43 -27.93 -4.80
N ARG A 84 -0.85 -26.72 -4.84
CA ARG A 84 -1.24 -25.63 -5.74
C ARG A 84 -0.04 -24.73 -6.11
N PRO A 85 1.00 -25.27 -6.78
CA PRO A 85 2.26 -24.56 -7.02
C PRO A 85 2.09 -23.23 -7.73
N ALA A 86 1.31 -23.19 -8.82
CA ALA A 86 1.08 -21.98 -9.59
C ALA A 86 0.45 -20.85 -8.76
N LEU A 87 -0.51 -21.19 -7.89
CA LEU A 87 -1.21 -20.22 -7.05
C LEU A 87 -0.31 -19.70 -5.93
N ALA A 88 0.54 -20.56 -5.35
CA ALA A 88 1.51 -20.17 -4.33
C ALA A 88 2.60 -19.25 -4.90
N VAL A 89 3.17 -19.62 -6.05
CA VAL A 89 4.19 -18.81 -6.73
C VAL A 89 3.61 -17.49 -7.23
N GLY A 90 2.43 -17.52 -7.85
CA GLY A 90 1.74 -16.31 -8.32
C GLY A 90 1.42 -15.34 -7.19
N ALA A 91 1.02 -15.84 -6.01
CA ALA A 91 0.83 -15.02 -4.82
C ALA A 91 2.16 -14.37 -4.38
N ALA A 92 3.24 -15.14 -4.25
CA ALA A 92 4.54 -14.59 -3.85
C ALA A 92 5.02 -13.47 -4.81
N VAL A 93 4.93 -13.72 -6.13
CA VAL A 93 5.33 -12.76 -7.16
C VAL A 93 4.46 -11.51 -7.12
N SER A 94 3.14 -11.65 -7.16
CA SER A 94 2.23 -10.49 -7.14
C SER A 94 2.38 -9.66 -5.87
N GLY A 95 2.55 -10.27 -4.70
CA GLY A 95 2.71 -9.53 -3.45
C GLY A 95 4.08 -8.84 -3.33
N ALA A 96 5.14 -9.46 -3.86
CA ALA A 96 6.44 -8.81 -3.98
C ALA A 96 6.39 -7.59 -4.90
N LEU A 97 5.79 -7.73 -6.08
CA LEU A 97 5.62 -6.63 -7.02
C LEU A 97 4.71 -5.54 -6.47
N ALA A 98 3.67 -5.90 -5.70
CA ALA A 98 2.79 -4.94 -5.02
C ALA A 98 3.57 -4.07 -4.03
N GLY A 99 4.40 -4.69 -3.19
CA GLY A 99 5.25 -3.98 -2.23
C GLY A 99 6.23 -3.03 -2.92
N LEU A 100 6.84 -3.48 -4.02
CA LEU A 100 7.74 -2.65 -4.83
C LEU A 100 7.02 -1.48 -5.51
N ALA A 101 5.87 -1.72 -6.15
CA ALA A 101 5.10 -0.67 -6.82
C ALA A 101 4.66 0.42 -5.83
N GLN A 102 4.14 0.03 -4.67
CA GLN A 102 3.77 0.97 -3.61
C GLN A 102 4.99 1.73 -3.07
N ALA A 103 6.11 1.04 -2.84
CA ALA A 103 7.34 1.69 -2.39
C ALA A 103 7.88 2.70 -3.41
N ILE A 104 7.83 2.38 -4.72
CA ILE A 104 8.20 3.31 -5.80
C ILE A 104 7.31 4.55 -5.74
N GLY A 105 5.99 4.37 -5.64
CA GLY A 105 5.07 5.49 -5.49
C GLY A 105 5.42 6.35 -4.27
N LEU A 106 5.59 5.74 -3.09
CA LEU A 106 5.90 6.44 -1.84
C LEU A 106 7.28 7.12 -1.84
N SER A 107 8.25 6.59 -2.59
CA SER A 107 9.62 7.12 -2.65
C SER A 107 9.69 8.56 -3.14
N ARG A 108 8.71 9.01 -3.95
CA ARG A 108 8.64 10.40 -4.44
C ARG A 108 8.58 11.39 -3.28
N TRP A 109 7.87 11.05 -2.21
CA TRP A 109 7.73 11.91 -1.02
C TRP A 109 9.02 12.03 -0.21
N VAL A 110 9.92 11.05 -0.34
CA VAL A 110 11.19 11.03 0.40
C VAL A 110 12.31 11.69 -0.40
N PHE A 111 12.37 11.43 -1.71
CA PHE A 111 13.54 11.76 -2.52
C PHE A 111 13.33 12.90 -3.53
N ALA A 112 12.08 13.20 -3.91
CA ALA A 112 11.80 14.23 -4.91
C ALA A 112 11.08 15.44 -4.31
N VAL A 113 9.98 15.21 -3.58
CA VAL A 113 9.13 16.28 -3.04
C VAL A 113 9.88 17.27 -2.14
N PRO A 114 10.86 16.89 -1.30
CA PRO A 114 11.61 17.88 -0.50
C PRO A 114 12.28 18.97 -1.35
N ALA A 115 12.93 18.60 -2.46
CA ALA A 115 13.56 19.57 -3.35
C ALA A 115 12.54 20.43 -4.12
N LEU A 116 11.39 19.84 -4.49
CA LEU A 116 10.30 20.58 -5.13
C LEU A 116 9.68 21.60 -4.16
N ALA A 117 9.51 21.23 -2.89
CA ALA A 117 8.96 22.11 -1.86
C ALA A 117 9.91 23.29 -1.58
N GLU A 118 11.22 23.06 -1.55
CA GLU A 118 12.22 24.13 -1.41
C GLU A 118 12.21 25.09 -2.61
N ALA A 119 12.18 24.56 -3.83
CA ALA A 119 12.09 25.35 -5.06
C ALA A 119 10.79 26.16 -5.15
N HIS A 120 9.68 25.58 -4.67
CA HIS A 120 8.38 26.26 -4.60
C HIS A 120 8.38 27.45 -3.63
N LEU A 121 9.04 27.31 -2.48
CA LEU A 121 9.09 28.36 -1.45
C LEU A 121 10.09 29.48 -1.73
N THR A 122 11.27 29.14 -2.23
CA THR A 122 12.41 30.07 -2.27
C THR A 122 12.88 30.42 -3.68
N GLY A 123 12.37 29.71 -4.69
CA GLY A 123 12.74 29.90 -6.09
C GLY A 123 12.17 31.17 -6.72
N SER A 124 12.65 31.49 -7.93
CA SER A 124 12.01 32.50 -8.78
C SER A 124 10.58 32.06 -9.16
N PRO A 125 9.73 32.96 -9.67
CA PRO A 125 8.40 32.59 -10.16
C PRO A 125 8.41 31.43 -11.16
N GLU A 126 9.40 31.39 -12.05
CA GLU A 126 9.58 30.31 -13.03
C GLU A 126 9.99 29.00 -12.37
N ALA A 127 10.89 29.04 -11.39
CA ALA A 127 11.32 27.86 -10.65
C ALA A 127 10.16 27.27 -9.83
N ARG A 128 9.34 28.13 -9.23
CA ARG A 128 8.13 27.74 -8.50
C ARG A 128 7.12 27.03 -9.40
N LEU A 129 6.77 27.63 -10.55
CA LEU A 129 5.86 26.99 -11.52
C LEU A 129 6.40 25.65 -12.03
N SER A 130 7.71 25.57 -12.29
CA SER A 130 8.36 24.33 -12.70
C SER A 130 8.24 23.23 -11.63
N ALA A 131 8.43 23.58 -10.35
CA ALA A 131 8.28 22.65 -9.24
C ALA A 131 6.85 22.13 -9.08
N GLU A 132 5.85 23.00 -9.24
CA GLU A 132 4.43 22.64 -9.22
C GLU A 132 4.08 21.64 -10.34
N HIS A 133 4.50 21.91 -11.58
CA HIS A 133 4.28 20.97 -12.69
C HIS A 133 5.02 19.64 -12.52
N ALA A 134 6.25 19.67 -12.00
CA ALA A 134 7.01 18.45 -11.71
C ALA A 134 6.32 17.62 -10.60
N PHE A 135 5.75 18.28 -9.60
CA PHE A 135 4.95 17.63 -8.57
C PHE A 135 3.73 16.93 -9.17
N ASP A 136 2.94 17.63 -10.01
CA ASP A 136 1.75 17.06 -10.66
C ASP A 136 2.10 15.83 -11.49
N LEU A 137 3.19 15.89 -12.28
CA LEU A 137 3.68 14.77 -13.06
C LEU A 137 4.06 13.57 -12.18
N LEU A 138 4.83 13.80 -11.12
CA LEU A 138 5.24 12.75 -10.19
C LEU A 138 4.05 12.16 -9.42
N ASN A 139 3.06 12.98 -9.08
CA ASN A 139 1.87 12.53 -8.38
C ASN A 139 0.98 11.68 -9.30
N ALA A 140 0.77 12.11 -10.55
CA ALA A 140 0.02 11.33 -11.53
C ALA A 140 0.71 10.03 -11.93
N TRP A 141 2.01 10.07 -12.23
CA TRP A 141 2.74 8.89 -12.70
C TRP A 141 3.22 7.97 -11.56
N GLY A 142 3.99 8.52 -10.64
CA GLY A 142 4.55 7.75 -9.52
C GLY A 142 3.47 7.38 -8.50
N GLY A 143 2.62 8.34 -8.14
CA GLY A 143 1.52 8.13 -7.19
C GLY A 143 0.40 7.30 -7.79
N VAL A 144 -0.38 7.89 -8.68
CA VAL A 144 -1.63 7.31 -9.17
C VAL A 144 -1.38 6.07 -10.04
N ALA A 145 -0.53 6.17 -11.08
CA ALA A 145 -0.36 5.05 -12.01
C ALA A 145 0.40 3.86 -11.41
N ILE A 146 1.55 4.12 -10.77
CA ILE A 146 2.41 3.05 -10.23
C ILE A 146 1.99 2.64 -8.82
N GLY A 147 1.96 3.59 -7.88
CA GLY A 147 1.73 3.28 -6.46
C GLY A 147 0.31 2.82 -6.16
N GLU A 148 -0.69 3.57 -6.65
CA GLU A 148 -2.09 3.33 -6.35
C GLU A 148 -2.68 2.31 -7.32
N HIS A 149 -2.73 2.58 -8.63
CA HIS A 149 -3.40 1.70 -9.58
C HIS A 149 -2.69 0.34 -9.72
N LEU A 150 -1.45 0.31 -10.20
CA LEU A 150 -0.72 -0.94 -10.38
C LEU A 150 -0.47 -1.64 -9.02
N GLY A 151 -0.08 -0.88 -7.99
CA GLY A 151 0.14 -1.40 -6.64
C GLY A 151 -1.10 -2.04 -6.02
N GLN A 152 -2.29 -1.43 -6.15
CA GLN A 152 -3.53 -2.00 -5.63
C GLN A 152 -3.99 -3.21 -6.44
N LEU A 153 -3.86 -3.21 -7.77
CA LEU A 153 -4.18 -4.39 -8.59
C LEU A 153 -3.29 -5.59 -8.21
N LEU A 154 -1.99 -5.37 -8.03
CA LEU A 154 -1.06 -6.40 -7.58
C LEU A 154 -1.37 -6.86 -6.15
N THR A 155 -1.73 -5.93 -5.25
CA THR A 155 -2.15 -6.26 -3.88
C THR A 155 -3.43 -7.10 -3.88
N ALA A 156 -4.43 -6.73 -4.70
CA ALA A 156 -5.67 -7.47 -4.84
C ALA A 156 -5.44 -8.87 -5.40
N ALA A 157 -4.57 -9.00 -6.41
CA ALA A 157 -4.16 -10.29 -6.96
C ALA A 157 -3.45 -11.16 -5.92
N PHE A 158 -2.53 -10.59 -5.14
CA PHE A 158 -1.87 -11.29 -4.04
C PHE A 158 -2.87 -11.80 -3.01
N VAL A 159 -3.72 -10.90 -2.48
CA VAL A 159 -4.70 -11.24 -1.45
C VAL A 159 -5.69 -12.28 -1.95
N LEU A 160 -6.14 -12.18 -3.21
CA LEU A 160 -7.05 -13.16 -3.81
C LEU A 160 -6.43 -14.55 -3.83
N GLN A 161 -5.20 -14.66 -4.33
CA GLN A 161 -4.53 -15.94 -4.43
C GLN A 161 -4.27 -16.57 -3.05
N VAL A 162 -3.85 -15.77 -2.07
CA VAL A 162 -3.70 -16.25 -0.68
C VAL A 162 -5.05 -16.61 -0.06
N ALA A 163 -6.12 -15.86 -0.32
CA ALA A 163 -7.46 -16.16 0.16
C ALA A 163 -7.97 -17.49 -0.39
N LEU A 164 -7.75 -17.77 -1.68
CA LEU A 164 -8.09 -19.05 -2.30
C LEU A 164 -7.31 -20.23 -1.70
N LEU A 165 -6.03 -20.03 -1.37
CA LEU A 165 -5.21 -21.00 -0.63
C LEU A 165 -5.79 -21.22 0.77
N GLN A 166 -6.09 -20.14 1.52
CA GLN A 166 -6.67 -20.20 2.86
C GLN A 166 -8.03 -20.91 2.87
N ARG A 167 -8.88 -20.69 1.86
CA ARG A 167 -10.16 -21.40 1.72
C ARG A 167 -9.97 -22.90 1.51
N ALA A 168 -8.99 -23.31 0.71
CA ALA A 168 -8.65 -24.72 0.53
C ALA A 168 -8.11 -25.36 1.81
N GLU A 169 -7.41 -24.59 2.63
CA GLU A 169 -6.91 -24.97 3.96
C GLU A 169 -7.97 -24.91 5.06
N ARG A 170 -9.25 -24.68 4.72
CA ARG A 170 -10.37 -24.50 5.65
C ARG A 170 -10.18 -23.35 6.65
N ARG A 171 -9.34 -22.36 6.34
CA ARG A 171 -9.18 -21.11 7.09
C ARG A 171 -10.25 -20.10 6.68
N THR A 172 -11.50 -20.41 6.99
CA THR A 172 -12.69 -19.71 6.45
C THR A 172 -12.69 -18.22 6.73
N ILE A 173 -12.38 -17.79 7.97
CA ILE A 173 -12.40 -16.37 8.36
C ILE A 173 -11.38 -15.57 7.55
N ALA A 174 -10.10 -16.01 7.54
CA ALA A 174 -9.06 -15.34 6.78
C ALA A 174 -9.37 -15.35 5.28
N GLY A 175 -9.85 -16.47 4.74
CA GLY A 175 -10.25 -16.56 3.33
C GLY A 175 -11.37 -15.59 2.95
N LEU A 176 -12.42 -15.44 3.78
CA LEU A 176 -13.51 -14.49 3.52
C LEU A 176 -13.09 -13.03 3.62
N LEU A 177 -12.29 -12.69 4.64
CA LEU A 177 -11.71 -11.35 4.77
C LEU A 177 -10.82 -11.01 3.58
N GLY A 178 -10.06 -11.99 3.08
CA GLY A 178 -9.22 -11.83 1.90
C GLY A 178 -10.03 -11.56 0.63
N LEU A 179 -11.09 -12.34 0.38
CA LEU A 179 -11.99 -12.09 -0.76
C LEU A 179 -12.65 -10.71 -0.68
N THR A 180 -13.07 -10.29 0.51
CA THR A 180 -13.65 -8.96 0.74
C THR A 180 -12.62 -7.85 0.47
N THR A 181 -11.40 -8.03 0.98
CA THR A 181 -10.27 -7.11 0.74
C THR A 181 -9.96 -6.99 -0.75
N THR A 182 -9.92 -8.11 -1.48
CA THR A 182 -9.71 -8.11 -2.94
C THR A 182 -10.80 -7.30 -3.64
N ALA A 183 -12.08 -7.51 -3.33
CA ALA A 183 -13.16 -6.80 -3.99
C ALA A 183 -13.08 -5.28 -3.76
N LEU A 184 -12.78 -4.86 -2.53
CA LEU A 184 -12.61 -3.45 -2.18
C LEU A 184 -11.39 -2.84 -2.88
N LEU A 185 -10.23 -3.51 -2.89
CA LEU A 185 -9.04 -2.99 -3.58
C LEU A 185 -9.22 -2.90 -5.10
N LEU A 186 -9.91 -3.86 -5.73
CA LEU A 186 -10.21 -3.78 -7.16
C LEU A 186 -11.15 -2.62 -7.50
N ALA A 187 -12.16 -2.38 -6.65
CA ALA A 187 -13.03 -1.23 -6.81
C ALA A 187 -12.28 0.08 -6.58
N GLY A 188 -11.43 0.18 -5.55
CA GLY A 188 -10.59 1.35 -5.28
C GLY A 188 -9.62 1.68 -6.41
N ALA A 189 -9.03 0.67 -7.04
CA ALA A 189 -8.08 0.83 -8.15
C ALA A 189 -8.68 1.50 -9.41
N ALA A 190 -10.00 1.65 -9.47
CA ALA A 190 -10.69 2.39 -10.52
C ALA A 190 -10.60 3.92 -10.36
N GLU A 191 -10.10 4.46 -9.24
CA GLU A 191 -9.95 5.91 -9.01
C GLU A 191 -9.14 6.58 -10.13
N GLY A 192 -7.93 6.10 -10.41
CA GLY A 192 -7.06 6.67 -11.44
C GLY A 192 -7.70 6.68 -12.83
N PRO A 193 -8.20 5.53 -13.34
CA PRO A 193 -8.96 5.49 -14.59
C PRO A 193 -10.18 6.41 -14.62
N ALA A 194 -10.95 6.50 -13.53
CA ALA A 194 -12.12 7.38 -13.47
C ALA A 194 -11.73 8.85 -13.63
N VAL A 195 -10.70 9.30 -12.91
CA VAL A 195 -10.15 10.66 -13.02
C VAL A 195 -9.64 10.93 -14.43
N ALA A 196 -8.94 9.98 -15.04
CA ALA A 196 -8.44 10.11 -16.43
C ALA A 196 -9.58 10.22 -17.46
N LEU A 197 -10.75 9.64 -17.16
CA LEU A 197 -11.96 9.75 -17.98
C LEU A 197 -12.80 11.01 -17.67
N GLY A 198 -12.34 11.88 -16.76
CA GLY A 198 -13.07 13.08 -16.35
C GLY A 198 -14.25 12.83 -15.40
N VAL A 199 -14.28 11.66 -14.75
CA VAL A 199 -15.30 11.29 -13.76
C VAL A 199 -14.72 11.46 -12.35
N SER A 200 -15.57 11.81 -11.37
CA SER A 200 -15.13 11.92 -9.97
C SER A 200 -14.58 10.59 -9.45
N GLY A 201 -13.39 10.66 -8.83
CA GLY A 201 -12.73 9.52 -8.18
C GLY A 201 -13.16 9.27 -6.72
N GLU A 202 -13.99 10.14 -6.13
CA GLU A 202 -14.22 10.19 -4.68
C GLU A 202 -14.79 8.88 -4.09
N ALA A 203 -15.76 8.26 -4.77
CA ALA A 203 -16.31 6.98 -4.31
C ALA A 203 -15.26 5.86 -4.33
N PHE A 204 -14.38 5.86 -5.33
CA PHE A 204 -13.29 4.91 -5.44
C PHE A 204 -12.22 5.15 -4.37
N ALA A 205 -11.92 6.42 -4.06
CA ALA A 205 -11.03 6.79 -2.96
C ALA A 205 -11.49 6.25 -1.59
N LEU A 206 -12.78 6.42 -1.27
CA LEU A 206 -13.35 5.86 -0.04
C LEU A 206 -13.25 4.33 -0.02
N THR A 207 -13.44 3.71 -1.18
CA THR A 207 -13.32 2.27 -1.34
C THR A 207 -11.88 1.78 -1.18
N THR A 208 -10.89 2.56 -1.65
CA THR A 208 -9.46 2.33 -1.39
C THR A 208 -9.18 2.31 0.11
N ILE A 209 -9.65 3.31 0.87
CA ILE A 209 -9.49 3.37 2.32
C ILE A 209 -10.10 2.13 2.98
N ALA A 210 -11.34 1.78 2.61
CA ALA A 210 -12.01 0.59 3.10
C ALA A 210 -11.22 -0.71 2.76
N GLY A 211 -10.63 -0.78 1.57
CA GLY A 211 -9.80 -1.90 1.12
C GLY A 211 -8.54 -2.08 1.96
N PHE A 212 -7.83 -1.00 2.29
CA PHE A 212 -6.64 -1.06 3.16
C PHE A 212 -7.00 -1.35 4.64
N LEU A 213 -8.17 -0.89 5.11
CA LEU A 213 -8.69 -1.31 6.42
C LEU A 213 -9.03 -2.81 6.43
N ALA A 214 -9.67 -3.32 5.38
CA ALA A 214 -9.94 -4.75 5.21
C ALA A 214 -8.62 -5.56 5.13
N LEU A 215 -7.59 -5.04 4.46
CA LEU A 215 -6.26 -5.63 4.41
C LEU A 215 -5.64 -5.73 5.81
N THR A 216 -5.78 -4.70 6.65
CA THR A 216 -5.37 -4.73 8.06
C THR A 216 -6.03 -5.91 8.79
N LEU A 217 -7.35 -6.02 8.70
CA LEU A 217 -8.12 -7.10 9.34
C LEU A 217 -7.71 -8.48 8.82
N TRP A 218 -7.50 -8.60 7.51
CA TRP A 218 -7.07 -9.84 6.88
C TRP A 218 -5.66 -10.26 7.32
N LEU A 219 -4.70 -9.34 7.40
CA LEU A 219 -3.34 -9.62 7.89
C LEU A 219 -3.36 -10.08 9.34
N ILE A 220 -4.15 -9.42 10.20
CA ILE A 220 -4.32 -9.82 11.60
C ILE A 220 -4.95 -11.21 11.70
N ALA A 221 -6.04 -11.46 10.98
CA ALA A 221 -6.71 -12.77 10.98
C ALA A 221 -5.79 -13.89 10.46
N THR A 222 -5.02 -13.60 9.41
CA THR A 222 -4.01 -14.51 8.85
C THR A 222 -2.91 -14.80 9.86
N GLY A 223 -2.40 -13.76 10.53
CA GLY A 223 -1.33 -13.88 11.52
C GLY A 223 -1.76 -14.66 12.76
N VAL A 224 -2.93 -14.35 13.32
CA VAL A 224 -3.53 -15.09 14.44
C VAL A 224 -3.76 -16.56 14.05
N GLY A 225 -4.25 -16.81 12.84
CA GLY A 225 -4.45 -18.15 12.32
C GLY A 225 -3.15 -18.96 12.20
N LEU A 226 -2.03 -18.32 11.84
CA LEU A 226 -0.72 -18.96 11.77
C LEU A 226 -0.11 -19.23 13.17
N ILE A 227 -0.39 -18.37 14.14
CA ILE A 227 0.09 -18.53 15.53
C ILE A 227 -0.68 -19.64 16.27
N ARG A 228 -1.98 -19.77 16.02
CA ARG A 228 -2.87 -20.73 16.71
C ARG A 228 -2.82 -22.17 16.19
N VAL A 229 -2.09 -22.46 15.11
CA VAL A 229 -1.95 -23.84 14.61
C VAL A 229 -1.28 -24.69 15.72
N PRO A 230 -1.93 -25.76 16.23
CA PRO A 230 -1.38 -26.57 17.31
C PRO A 230 0.00 -27.12 16.96
N ARG A 231 0.86 -27.21 17.98
CA ARG A 231 2.12 -27.96 17.92
C ARG A 231 1.75 -29.43 17.77
N ALA A 232 1.79 -29.96 16.56
CA ALA A 232 1.82 -31.40 16.30
C ALA A 232 3.26 -31.88 16.38
#